data_AF-A0A9E6W9G2-F1
#
_entry.id   AF-A0A9E6W9G2-F1
#
_cell.length_a   1.000
_cell.length_b   1.000
_cell.length_c   1.000
_cell.angle_alpha   90.00
_cell.angle_beta   90.00
_cell.angle_gamma   90.00
#
_symmetry.space_group_name_H-M   'P 1'
#
loop_
_entity.id
_entity.type
_entity.pdbx_description
1 polymer ?
#
loop_
_entity_poly.entity_id
_entity_poly.type
_entity_poly.pdbx_seq_one_letter_code
_entity_poly.pdbx_strand_id
1 'polypeptide(L)'
;MKKLLISTFAFYLSTFAFAQEYGWTDLSANIPGSPDLSDVFFVSDDEGWITSSSHAEIYHTTDGGKTFEVKTTLYACNAIHMLNENVGYAGGASGFIYKTT
;
A
#
# COMPACT_ATOMS: atom_id res chain seq x y z
N MET A 1 5.67 22.72 -62.01
CA MET A 1 6.80 22.23 -61.18
C MET A 1 6.23 21.95 -59.79
N LYS A 2 5.96 20.67 -59.49
CA LYS A 2 6.73 19.84 -58.55
C LYS A 2 6.65 20.34 -57.09
N LYS A 3 5.81 19.62 -56.30
CA LYS A 3 6.01 19.12 -54.91
C LYS A 3 6.38 20.19 -53.87
N LEU A 4 5.65 20.33 -52.76
CA LEU A 4 5.76 19.41 -51.62
C LEU A 4 4.60 19.67 -50.63
N LEU A 5 3.89 18.60 -50.26
CA LEU A 5 2.95 18.57 -49.14
C LEU A 5 3.73 18.74 -47.82
N ILE A 6 3.43 19.77 -47.03
CA ILE A 6 3.82 19.82 -45.61
C ILE A 6 2.56 19.48 -44.82
N SER A 7 2.30 18.17 -44.76
CA SER A 7 1.44 17.56 -43.75
C SER A 7 2.27 17.42 -42.49
N THR A 8 2.22 18.41 -41.60
CA THR A 8 2.58 18.22 -40.19
C THR A 8 1.32 18.26 -39.35
N PHE A 9 0.35 17.43 -39.75
CA PHE A 9 -0.61 16.83 -38.85
C PHE A 9 0.12 15.70 -38.09
N ALA A 10 1.03 16.07 -37.18
CA ALA A 10 1.62 15.13 -36.23
C ALA A 10 0.79 15.15 -34.93
N PHE A 11 -0.50 14.85 -35.08
CA PHE A 11 -1.36 14.48 -33.97
C PHE A 11 -1.59 12.97 -34.06
N TYR A 12 -0.59 12.20 -33.62
CA TYR A 12 -0.77 10.91 -32.96
C TYR A 12 0.44 10.80 -32.04
N LEU A 13 0.27 11.17 -30.77
CA LEU A 13 -0.16 10.21 -29.76
C LEU A 13 0.72 8.96 -29.85
N SER A 14 2.01 9.09 -29.53
CA SER A 14 2.56 8.01 -28.70
C SER A 14 1.85 8.19 -27.38
N THR A 15 0.66 7.57 -27.29
CA THR A 15 0.21 7.05 -26.02
C THR A 15 1.47 6.50 -25.38
N PHE A 16 1.95 7.10 -24.30
CA PHE A 16 2.45 6.24 -23.24
C PHE A 16 1.20 5.44 -22.87
N ALA A 17 0.99 4.37 -23.63
CA ALA A 17 0.37 3.21 -23.07
C ALA A 17 1.34 2.91 -21.93
N PHE A 18 1.01 3.40 -20.75
CA PHE A 18 1.07 2.50 -19.63
C PHE A 18 0.23 1.33 -20.12
N ALA A 19 0.91 0.35 -20.72
CA ALA A 19 0.45 -1.01 -20.60
C ALA A 19 0.16 -1.09 -19.11
N GLN A 20 -1.13 -1.14 -18.75
CA GLN A 20 -1.50 -1.44 -17.39
C GLN A 20 -0.70 -2.69 -17.10
N GLU A 21 0.34 -2.54 -16.28
CA GLU A 21 1.21 -3.64 -15.95
C GLU A 21 0.32 -4.52 -15.09
N TYR A 22 -0.36 -5.47 -15.75
CA TYR A 22 -1.09 -6.52 -15.09
C TYR A 22 -0.02 -7.43 -14.49
N GLY A 23 0.55 -6.98 -13.39
CA GLY A 23 1.69 -7.56 -12.73
C GLY A 23 1.65 -7.18 -11.25
N TRP A 24 1.93 -8.17 -10.40
CA TRP A 24 2.18 -7.91 -9.00
C TRP A 24 3.51 -7.16 -8.87
N THR A 25 3.51 -6.04 -8.16
CA THR A 25 4.74 -5.35 -7.76
C THR A 25 5.13 -5.81 -6.36
N ASP A 26 6.39 -6.21 -6.19
CA ASP A 26 6.92 -6.56 -4.87
C ASP A 26 7.22 -5.28 -4.06
N LEU A 27 6.53 -5.11 -2.94
CA LEU A 27 6.73 -4.00 -1.99
C LEU A 27 7.41 -4.44 -0.69
N SER A 28 7.88 -5.69 -0.59
CA SER A 28 8.49 -6.23 0.63
C SER A 28 9.69 -5.41 1.11
N ALA A 29 10.45 -4.81 0.18
CA ALA A 29 11.57 -3.94 0.49
C ALA A 29 11.18 -2.64 1.22
N ASN A 30 9.92 -2.23 1.16
CA ASN A 30 9.41 -1.03 1.83
C ASN A 30 9.00 -1.30 3.29
N ILE A 31 8.94 -2.58 3.70
CA ILE A 31 8.54 -2.99 5.05
C ILE A 31 9.78 -3.07 5.95
N PRO A 32 9.87 -2.27 7.03
CA PRO A 32 10.97 -2.37 7.97
C PRO A 32 11.00 -3.73 8.70
N GLY A 33 12.20 -4.28 8.92
CA GLY A 33 12.40 -5.38 9.88
C GLY A 33 12.18 -6.81 9.36
N SER A 34 11.67 -7.00 8.14
CA SER A 34 11.36 -8.34 7.59
C SER A 34 10.42 -9.20 8.46
N PRO A 35 9.25 -8.68 8.86
CA PRO A 35 8.26 -9.40 9.66
C PRO A 35 7.50 -10.48 8.86
N ASP A 36 6.99 -11.49 9.57
CA ASP A 36 5.87 -12.30 9.12
C ASP A 36 4.58 -11.46 9.18
N LEU A 37 4.19 -10.88 8.05
CA LEU A 37 2.95 -10.11 7.90
C LEU A 37 1.73 -11.04 7.94
N SER A 38 0.66 -10.61 8.61
CA SER A 38 -0.49 -11.46 8.94
C SER A 38 -1.81 -10.99 8.32
N ASP A 39 -2.04 -9.69 8.23
CA ASP A 39 -3.26 -9.11 7.66
C ASP A 39 -2.99 -7.69 7.14
N VAL A 40 -3.81 -7.22 6.19
CA VAL A 40 -3.69 -5.89 5.57
C VAL A 40 -5.07 -5.27 5.35
N PHE A 41 -5.20 -3.99 5.68
CA PHE A 41 -6.43 -3.23 5.46
C PHE A 41 -6.13 -1.82 4.96
N PHE A 42 -6.76 -1.43 3.85
CA PHE A 42 -6.72 -0.06 3.31
C PHE A 42 -8.10 0.57 3.42
N VAL A 43 -8.18 1.79 3.96
CA VAL A 43 -9.43 2.59 4.00
C VAL A 43 -9.57 3.51 2.79
N SER A 44 -8.46 3.79 2.11
CA SER A 44 -8.38 4.55 0.85
C SER A 44 -7.20 4.05 0.01
N ASP A 45 -6.98 4.61 -1.17
CA ASP A 45 -5.84 4.22 -2.03
C ASP A 45 -4.47 4.53 -1.40
N ASP A 46 -4.42 5.51 -0.50
CA ASP A 46 -3.18 5.97 0.13
C ASP A 46 -3.01 5.49 1.58
N GLU A 47 -4.13 5.24 2.28
CA GLU A 47 -4.17 5.02 3.72
C GLU A 47 -4.38 3.53 4.06
N GLY A 48 -3.38 2.89 4.65
CA GLY A 48 -3.43 1.46 4.95
C GLY A 48 -2.57 1.00 6.12
N TRP A 49 -2.95 -0.15 6.69
CA TRP A 49 -2.28 -0.80 7.81
C TRP A 49 -2.01 -2.27 7.55
N ILE A 50 -0.93 -2.78 8.11
CA ILE A 50 -0.53 -4.19 8.04
C ILE A 50 -0.14 -4.66 9.43
N THR A 51 -0.64 -5.82 9.85
CA THR A 51 -0.23 -6.45 11.12
C THR A 51 0.87 -7.48 10.90
N SER A 52 1.59 -7.81 11.98
CA SER A 52 2.58 -8.88 12.00
C SER A 52 2.30 -9.90 13.08
N SER A 53 2.40 -11.18 12.74
CA SER A 53 2.29 -12.29 13.69
C SER A 53 3.61 -12.62 14.40
N SER A 54 4.73 -12.05 13.94
CA SER A 54 6.08 -12.29 14.48
C SER A 54 6.64 -11.12 15.28
N HIS A 55 6.24 -9.90 14.94
CA HIS A 55 6.70 -8.66 15.56
C HIS A 55 5.53 -8.01 16.30
N ALA A 56 5.80 -7.41 17.46
CA ALA A 56 4.82 -6.59 18.19
C ALA A 56 4.71 -5.20 17.54
N GLU A 57 4.33 -5.20 16.26
CA GLU A 57 4.34 -4.03 15.37
C GLU A 57 3.13 -4.06 14.44
N ILE A 58 2.62 -2.88 14.13
CA ILE A 58 1.65 -2.61 13.07
C ILE A 58 2.31 -1.59 12.13
N TYR A 59 2.30 -1.86 10.83
CA TYR A 59 2.89 -0.99 9.82
C TYR A 59 1.78 -0.12 9.23
N HIS A 60 2.01 1.18 9.13
CA HIS A 60 1.03 2.16 8.66
C HIS A 60 1.60 2.96 7.48
N THR A 61 0.83 3.12 6.41
CA THR A 61 1.19 3.93 5.26
C THR A 61 0.12 4.99 4.99
N THR A 62 0.57 6.15 4.54
CA THR A 62 -0.29 7.26 4.07
C THR A 62 0.07 7.65 2.63
N ASP A 63 0.79 6.79 1.90
CA ASP A 63 1.28 7.04 0.53
C ASP A 63 1.12 5.83 -0.41
N GLY A 64 0.19 4.92 -0.07
CA GLY A 64 -0.13 3.74 -0.88
C GLY A 64 0.89 2.62 -0.78
N GLY A 65 1.63 2.55 0.33
CA GLY A 65 2.62 1.50 0.60
C GLY A 65 4.00 1.76 -0.01
N LYS A 66 4.30 3.02 -0.37
CA LYS A 66 5.66 3.42 -0.77
C LYS A 66 6.55 3.53 0.46
N THR A 67 6.01 3.99 1.57
CA THR A 67 6.66 4.02 2.88
C THR A 67 5.73 3.52 3.99
N PHE A 68 6.32 2.94 5.03
CA PHE A 68 5.60 2.45 6.20
C PHE A 68 6.23 2.97 7.50
N GLU A 69 5.40 3.57 8.35
CA GLU A 69 5.73 3.89 9.74
C GLU A 69 5.42 2.66 10.63
N VAL A 70 6.33 2.36 11.56
CA VAL A 70 6.15 1.28 12.53
C VAL A 70 5.44 1.80 13.78
N LYS A 71 4.29 1.21 14.10
CA LYS A 71 3.54 1.44 15.34
C LYS A 71 3.75 0.23 16.26
N THR A 72 4.56 0.39 17.30
CA THR A 72 4.82 -0.67 18.27
C THR A 72 3.60 -0.96 19.14
N THR A 73 3.30 -2.25 19.32
CA THR A 73 2.30 -2.78 20.25
C THR A 73 2.99 -3.55 21.39
N LEU A 74 2.22 -4.10 22.35
CA LEU A 74 2.81 -4.99 23.37
C LEU A 74 2.97 -6.43 22.87
N TYR A 75 2.12 -6.84 21.92
CA TYR A 75 2.10 -8.19 21.36
C TYR A 75 1.74 -8.17 19.87
N ALA A 76 2.22 -9.18 19.16
CA ALA A 76 1.92 -9.40 17.75
C ALA A 76 0.40 -9.48 17.49
N CYS A 77 -0.03 -8.97 16.33
CA CYS A 77 -1.41 -8.94 15.90
C CYS A 77 -1.60 -9.77 14.63
N ASN A 78 -2.71 -10.48 14.53
CA ASN A 78 -3.00 -11.39 13.42
C ASN A 78 -4.15 -10.90 12.53
N ALA A 79 -4.86 -9.86 12.95
CA ALA A 79 -6.00 -9.33 12.24
C ALA A 79 -6.12 -7.82 12.49
N ILE A 80 -6.64 -7.10 11.49
CA ILE A 80 -6.92 -5.68 11.59
C ILE A 80 -8.21 -5.31 10.85
N HIS A 81 -8.95 -4.36 11.41
CA HIS A 81 -10.11 -3.77 10.76
C HIS A 81 -10.23 -2.29 11.10
N MET A 82 -10.40 -1.47 10.07
CA MET A 82 -10.46 -0.02 10.22
C MET A 82 -11.87 0.49 9.89
N LEU A 83 -12.34 1.46 10.67
CA LEU A 83 -13.62 2.13 10.49
C LEU A 83 -13.48 3.40 9.64
N ASN A 84 -12.34 4.08 9.73
CA ASN A 84 -11.94 5.24 8.96
C ASN A 84 -10.41 5.44 9.09
N GLU A 85 -9.87 6.56 8.59
CA GLU A 85 -8.44 6.83 8.62
C GLU A 85 -7.81 6.85 10.03
N ASN A 86 -8.60 7.13 11.08
CA ASN A 86 -8.07 7.35 12.43
C ASN A 86 -8.50 6.26 13.43
N VAL A 87 -9.60 5.57 13.17
CA VAL A 87 -10.22 4.63 14.13
C VAL A 87 -10.26 3.23 13.54
N GLY A 88 -9.64 2.30 14.25
CA GLY A 88 -9.68 0.88 13.92
C GLY A 88 -9.19 0.01 15.07
N TYR A 89 -9.22 -1.29 14.84
CA TYR A 89 -8.94 -2.32 15.84
C TYR A 89 -8.01 -3.38 15.26
N ALA A 90 -6.98 -3.74 16.02
CA ALA A 90 -6.09 -4.84 15.70
C ALA A 90 -6.12 -5.86 16.83
N GLY A 91 -6.15 -7.15 16.48
CA GLY A 91 -6.26 -8.24 17.45
C GLY A 91 -5.28 -9.36 17.18
N GLY A 92 -4.85 -10.05 18.24
CA GLY A 92 -3.85 -11.11 18.16
C GLY A 92 -4.14 -12.29 19.07
N ALA A 93 -3.14 -13.16 19.24
CA ALA A 93 -3.20 -14.29 20.16
C ALA A 93 -3.49 -13.83 21.60
N SER A 94 -3.95 -14.76 22.45
CA SER A 94 -4.19 -14.52 23.88
C SER A 94 -5.24 -13.44 24.20
N GLY A 95 -6.07 -13.05 23.22
CA GLY A 95 -7.19 -12.13 23.43
C GLY A 95 -6.80 -10.65 23.48
N PHE A 96 -5.58 -10.29 23.06
CA PHE A 96 -5.18 -8.89 22.99
C PHE A 96 -5.90 -8.15 21.86
N ILE A 97 -6.37 -6.95 22.17
CA ILE A 97 -7.04 -6.03 21.23
C ILE A 97 -6.45 -4.64 21.44
N TYR A 98 -6.03 -4.00 20.35
CA TYR A 98 -5.58 -2.62 20.30
C TYR A 98 -6.58 -1.78 19.51
N LYS A 99 -6.67 -0.49 19.86
CA LYS A 99 -7.48 0.50 19.17
C LYS A 99 -6.63 1.73 18.87
N THR A 100 -6.80 2.33 17.69
CA THR A 100 -6.23 3.64 17.33
C THR A 100 -7.31 4.75 17.36
N THR A 101 -6.88 6.01 17.47
CA THR A 101 -7.73 7.22 17.50
C THR A 101 -7.11 8.40 16.79
#